data_AF-A0A1G1XR76-F1
#
_entry.id   AF-A0A1G1XR76-F1
#
_cell.length_a   1.000
_cell.length_b   1.000
_cell.length_c   1.000
_cell.angle_alpha   90.00
_cell.angle_beta   90.00
_cell.angle_gamma   90.00
#
_symmetry.space_group_name_H-M   'P 1'
#
loop_
_entity.id
_entity.type
_entity.pdbx_description
1 polymer ?
#
loop_
_entity_poly.entity_id
_entity_poly.type
_entity_poly.pdbx_seq_one_letter_code
_entity_poly.pdbx_strand_id
1 'polypeptide(L)'
;MAVPKQIKDYLDKKGAKYAIVTHRKVYTAYDAAQTLRKKLDEIAKNLIVQTDKGLVLVLLPASKRVDLNKLKKLMNAKGKGIKKVAIPKEGVMVRVLKIKPGALSAFGALHKMEVYLDKGLKKAKKVIFSSGSFTDSLEMAMREFEKLEQPVVGAFSEAKKFKPVKKAIKKVRKAVKKIRKAIKK
;
A
#
# COMPACT_ATOMS: atom_id res chain seq x y z
N MET A 1 -10.91 3.71 -14.40
CA MET A 1 -9.97 3.52 -15.51
C MET A 1 -9.49 2.09 -15.40
N ALA A 2 -9.50 1.31 -16.48
CA ALA A 2 -9.02 -0.08 -16.39
C ALA A 2 -7.53 -0.15 -15.99
N VAL A 3 -7.05 -1.35 -15.64
CA VAL A 3 -5.62 -1.62 -15.37
C VAL A 3 -4.75 -1.07 -16.52
N PRO A 4 -3.72 -0.25 -16.23
CA PRO A 4 -2.81 0.29 -17.23
C PRO A 4 -2.15 -0.78 -18.10
N LYS A 5 -2.08 -0.55 -19.42
CA LYS A 5 -1.51 -1.50 -20.39
C LYS A 5 -0.07 -1.92 -20.05
N GLN A 6 0.76 -0.97 -19.61
CA GLN A 6 2.15 -1.23 -19.21
C GLN A 6 2.29 -2.31 -18.13
N ILE A 7 1.33 -2.40 -17.20
CA ILE A 7 1.36 -3.42 -16.14
C ILE A 7 0.90 -4.76 -16.68
N LYS A 8 -0.13 -4.79 -17.53
CA LYS A 8 -0.55 -6.03 -18.19
C LYS A 8 0.59 -6.59 -19.02
N ASP A 9 1.18 -5.78 -19.90
CA ASP A 9 2.31 -6.17 -20.75
C ASP A 9 3.50 -6.67 -19.92
N TYR A 10 3.78 -6.05 -18.76
CA TYR A 10 4.85 -6.49 -17.86
C TYR A 10 4.56 -7.87 -17.24
N LEU A 11 3.35 -8.07 -16.72
CA LEU A 11 2.96 -9.32 -16.09
C LEU A 11 2.88 -10.45 -17.12
N ASP A 12 2.29 -10.18 -18.29
CA ASP A 12 2.12 -11.15 -19.37
C ASP A 12 3.48 -11.57 -19.94
N LYS A 13 4.40 -10.62 -20.18
CA LYS A 13 5.78 -10.93 -20.62
C LYS A 13 6.55 -11.79 -19.63
N LYS A 14 6.22 -11.69 -18.34
CA LYS A 14 6.85 -12.49 -17.27
C LYS A 14 6.11 -13.81 -17.02
N GLY A 15 5.03 -14.10 -17.75
CA GLY A 15 4.22 -15.30 -17.57
C GLY A 15 3.53 -15.37 -16.21
N ALA A 16 3.29 -14.22 -15.58
CA ALA A 16 2.78 -14.13 -14.22
C ALA A 16 1.34 -14.61 -14.13
N LYS A 17 1.01 -15.39 -13.10
CA LYS A 17 -0.39 -15.72 -12.77
C LYS A 17 -1.03 -14.64 -11.91
N TYR A 18 -1.97 -13.90 -12.48
CA TYR A 18 -2.73 -12.86 -11.78
C TYR A 18 -4.21 -12.85 -12.17
N ALA A 19 -5.04 -12.26 -11.29
CA ALA A 19 -6.43 -11.96 -11.56
C ALA A 19 -6.68 -10.46 -11.42
N ILE A 20 -7.44 -9.88 -12.33
CA ILE A 20 -7.90 -8.49 -12.21
C ILE A 20 -9.15 -8.50 -11.33
N VAL A 21 -9.16 -7.67 -10.29
CA VAL A 21 -10.28 -7.53 -9.37
C VAL A 21 -10.81 -6.11 -9.46
N THR A 22 -11.99 -5.97 -10.05
CA THR A 22 -12.66 -4.68 -10.21
C THR A 22 -13.46 -4.33 -8.96
N HIS A 23 -13.43 -3.05 -8.58
CA HIS A 23 -14.12 -2.52 -7.41
C HIS A 23 -14.57 -1.07 -7.65
N ARG A 24 -15.33 -0.52 -6.70
CA ARG A 24 -15.67 0.91 -6.69
C ARG A 24 -14.41 1.75 -6.69
N LYS A 25 -14.50 2.98 -7.22
CA LYS A 25 -13.37 3.92 -7.20
C LYS A 25 -12.93 4.17 -5.75
N VAL A 26 -11.70 3.78 -5.42
CA VAL A 26 -11.10 3.93 -4.09
C VAL A 26 -9.72 4.55 -4.20
N TYR A 27 -9.35 5.34 -3.19
CA TYR A 27 -8.07 6.03 -3.15
C TYR A 27 -7.14 5.49 -2.05
N THR A 28 -7.66 4.65 -1.16
CA THR A 28 -6.88 4.07 -0.07
C THR A 28 -6.98 2.55 -0.04
N ALA A 29 -5.90 1.89 0.40
CA ALA A 29 -5.88 0.45 0.60
C ALA A 29 -6.94 -0.03 1.63
N TYR A 30 -7.35 0.85 2.55
CA TYR A 30 -8.42 0.56 3.51
C TYR A 30 -9.78 0.49 2.81
N ASP A 31 -10.09 1.46 1.96
CA ASP A 31 -11.33 1.47 1.19
C ASP A 31 -11.37 0.30 0.20
N ALA A 32 -10.24 -0.05 -0.42
CA ALA A 32 -10.11 -1.23 -1.26
C ALA A 32 -10.42 -2.53 -0.50
N ALA A 33 -9.94 -2.67 0.75
CA ALA A 33 -10.26 -3.83 1.57
C ALA A 33 -11.78 -3.93 1.84
N GLN A 34 -12.43 -2.79 2.12
CA GLN A 34 -13.86 -2.75 2.39
C GLN A 34 -14.70 -3.09 1.16
N THR A 35 -14.38 -2.53 0.00
CA THR A 35 -15.12 -2.79 -1.24
C THR A 35 -14.97 -4.24 -1.70
N LEU A 36 -13.79 -4.83 -1.49
CA LEU A 36 -13.49 -6.21 -1.87
C LEU A 36 -13.89 -7.24 -0.80
N ARG A 37 -14.31 -6.79 0.40
CA ARG A 37 -14.57 -7.63 1.58
C ARG A 37 -13.39 -8.53 1.93
N LYS A 38 -12.17 -7.99 1.84
CA LYS A 38 -10.91 -8.68 2.11
C LYS A 38 -10.29 -8.20 3.40
N LYS A 39 -9.45 -9.02 4.02
CA LYS A 39 -8.75 -8.60 5.24
C LYS A 39 -7.72 -7.53 4.90
N LEU A 40 -7.52 -6.57 5.80
CA LEU A 40 -6.47 -5.55 5.62
C LEU A 40 -5.07 -6.15 5.53
N ASP A 41 -4.87 -7.35 6.07
CA ASP A 41 -3.61 -8.10 5.96
C ASP A 41 -3.37 -8.71 4.56
N GLU A 42 -4.43 -8.82 3.75
CA GLU A 42 -4.39 -9.34 2.37
C GLU A 42 -4.27 -8.22 1.33
N ILE A 43 -4.34 -6.94 1.75
CA ILE A 43 -4.13 -5.79 0.87
C ILE A 43 -2.72 -5.26 1.04
N ALA A 44 -1.94 -5.25 -0.05
CA ALA A 44 -0.64 -4.62 -0.09
C ALA A 44 -0.79 -3.10 -0.26
N LYS A 45 -0.32 -2.36 0.72
CA LYS A 45 -0.12 -0.91 0.63
C LYS A 45 1.29 -0.65 0.11
N ASN A 46 1.40 0.13 -0.96
CA ASN A 46 2.65 0.64 -1.48
C ASN A 46 2.95 2.05 -0.95
N LEU A 47 4.21 2.27 -0.58
CA LEU A 47 4.75 3.56 -0.14
C LEU A 47 6.10 3.78 -0.81
N ILE A 48 6.42 5.03 -1.07
CA ILE A 48 7.76 5.41 -1.49
C ILE A 48 8.51 5.92 -0.28
N VAL A 49 9.74 5.47 -0.14
CA VAL A 49 10.67 5.98 0.87
C VAL A 49 11.86 6.59 0.16
N GLN A 50 12.19 7.81 0.55
CA GLN A 50 13.38 8.51 0.10
C GLN A 50 14.53 8.22 1.05
N THR A 51 15.66 7.86 0.47
CA THR A 51 16.93 7.65 1.17
C THR A 51 17.99 8.60 0.62
N ASP A 52 19.13 8.70 1.29
CA ASP A 52 20.31 9.39 0.76
C ASP A 52 20.90 8.72 -0.50
N LYS A 53 20.48 7.49 -0.83
CA LYS A 53 20.91 6.74 -2.03
C LYS A 53 19.85 6.64 -3.13
N GLY A 54 18.69 7.29 -2.96
CA GLY A 54 17.60 7.28 -3.93
C GLY A 54 16.25 6.87 -3.35
N LEU A 55 15.28 6.63 -4.23
CA LEU A 55 13.93 6.21 -3.87
C LEU A 55 13.82 4.68 -3.89
N VAL A 56 13.06 4.15 -2.93
CA VAL A 56 12.71 2.74 -2.88
C VAL A 56 11.20 2.56 -2.77
N LEU A 57 10.71 1.43 -3.28
CA LEU A 57 9.32 1.03 -3.14
C LEU A 57 9.17 0.11 -1.93
N VAL A 58 8.22 0.41 -1.05
CA VAL A 58 7.99 -0.33 0.18
C VAL A 58 6.58 -0.87 0.19
N LEU A 59 6.44 -2.17 0.40
CA LEU A 59 5.18 -2.90 0.45
C LEU A 59 4.95 -3.49 1.84
N LEU A 60 3.76 -3.23 2.38
CA LEU A 60 3.37 -3.71 3.70
C LEU A 60 1.84 -3.92 3.76
N PRO A 61 1.34 -4.70 4.74
CA PRO A 61 -0.09 -4.86 4.92
C PRO A 61 -0.81 -3.53 5.18
N ALA A 62 -2.03 -3.37 4.67
CA ALA A 62 -2.83 -2.16 4.90
C ALA A 62 -3.17 -1.93 6.38
N SER A 63 -3.18 -3.00 7.19
CA SER A 63 -3.37 -3.00 8.65
C SER A 63 -2.19 -2.38 9.43
N LYS A 64 -1.05 -2.14 8.78
CA LYS A 64 0.20 -1.73 9.43
C LYS A 64 0.71 -0.36 8.98
N ARG A 65 1.65 0.19 9.73
CA ARG A 65 2.43 1.39 9.39
C ARG A 65 3.91 1.03 9.25
N VAL A 66 4.61 1.75 8.37
CA VAL A 66 6.05 1.59 8.20
C VAL A 66 6.77 2.20 9.40
N ASP A 67 7.74 1.46 9.92
CA ASP A 67 8.73 1.93 10.89
C ASP A 67 10.01 2.22 10.11
N LEU A 68 10.26 3.50 9.86
CA LEU A 68 11.41 3.94 9.06
C LEU A 68 12.75 3.56 9.70
N ASN A 69 12.82 3.50 11.02
CA ASN A 69 14.04 3.12 11.73
C ASN A 69 14.35 1.64 11.49
N LYS A 70 13.35 0.76 11.57
CA LYS A 70 13.52 -0.66 11.24
C LYS A 70 13.83 -0.88 9.76
N LEU A 71 13.20 -0.12 8.87
CA LEU A 71 13.48 -0.17 7.44
C LEU A 71 14.95 0.23 7.15
N LYS A 72 15.43 1.32 7.75
CA LYS A 72 16.84 1.74 7.64
C LYS A 72 17.80 0.67 8.15
N LYS A 73 17.51 0.06 9.30
CA LYS A 73 18.31 -1.05 9.84
C LYS A 73 18.37 -2.23 8.88
N LEU A 74 17.24 -2.61 8.27
CA LEU A 74 17.18 -3.67 7.27
C LEU A 74 18.04 -3.35 6.04
N MET A 75 17.93 -2.12 5.51
CA MET A 75 18.76 -1.67 4.39
C MET A 75 20.25 -1.77 4.73
N ASN A 76 20.64 -1.35 5.93
CA ASN A 76 22.03 -1.39 6.37
C ASN A 76 22.55 -2.80 6.63
N ALA A 77 21.70 -3.70 7.12
CA ALA A 77 22.03 -5.13 7.22
C ALA A 77 22.26 -5.78 5.84
N LYS A 78 21.79 -5.16 4.75
CA LYS A 78 22.08 -5.53 3.37
C LYS A 78 23.26 -4.76 2.77
N GLY A 79 24.07 -4.08 3.60
CA GLY A 79 25.25 -3.33 3.16
C GLY A 79 24.94 -1.99 2.49
N LYS A 80 23.69 -1.49 2.57
CA LYS A 80 23.32 -0.26 1.87
C LYS A 80 23.90 1.01 2.50
N GLY A 81 24.32 1.01 3.76
CA GLY A 81 24.97 2.18 4.39
C GLY A 81 24.15 3.48 4.37
N ILE A 82 22.83 3.36 4.51
CA ILE A 82 21.85 4.45 4.53
C ILE A 82 22.00 5.27 5.80
N LYS A 83 22.07 6.60 5.64
CA LYS A 83 22.15 7.58 6.74
C LYS A 83 20.80 8.20 7.04
N LYS A 84 19.98 8.48 6.01
CA LYS A 84 18.69 9.17 6.15
C LYS A 84 17.59 8.41 5.44
N VAL A 85 16.42 8.36 6.07
CA VAL A 85 15.19 7.79 5.51
C VAL A 85 14.02 8.72 5.81
N ALA A 86 13.19 9.02 4.81
CA ALA A 86 12.03 9.88 4.96
C ALA A 86 10.94 9.49 3.97
N ILE A 87 9.70 9.88 4.26
CA ILE A 87 8.63 9.84 3.26
C ILE A 87 8.78 11.09 2.38
N PRO A 88 8.93 10.96 1.05
CA PRO A 88 9.09 12.11 0.18
C PRO A 88 7.83 12.99 0.20
N LYS A 89 8.00 14.29 0.01
CA LYS A 89 6.88 15.21 -0.25
C LYS A 89 6.27 14.88 -1.62
N GLU A 90 4.96 15.10 -1.78
CA GLU A 90 4.22 14.78 -3.01
C GLU A 90 4.88 15.37 -4.28
N GLY A 91 5.37 16.60 -4.22
CA GLY A 91 6.05 17.24 -5.35
C GLY A 91 7.32 16.52 -5.81
N VAL A 92 8.05 15.86 -4.91
CA VAL A 92 9.23 15.04 -5.26
C VAL A 92 8.79 13.78 -6.00
N MET A 93 7.69 13.15 -5.56
CA MET A 93 7.15 11.96 -6.23
C MET A 93 6.74 12.27 -7.67
N VAL A 94 6.02 13.37 -7.91
CA VAL A 94 5.57 13.75 -9.26
C VAL A 94 6.76 14.04 -10.17
N ARG A 95 7.77 14.77 -9.68
CA ARG A 95 8.97 15.10 -10.47
C ARG A 95 9.80 13.88 -10.83
N VAL A 96 10.02 12.98 -9.86
CA VAL A 96 10.93 11.84 -10.05
C VAL A 96 10.26 10.71 -10.83
N LEU A 97 8.99 10.42 -10.55
CA LEU A 97 8.30 9.29 -11.15
C LEU A 97 7.56 9.67 -12.44
N LYS A 98 7.30 10.97 -12.67
CA LYS A 98 6.49 11.47 -13.79
C LYS A 98 5.11 10.79 -13.90
N ILE A 99 4.63 10.17 -12.82
CA ILE A 99 3.32 9.53 -12.73
C ILE A 99 2.35 10.42 -11.96
N LYS A 100 1.06 10.34 -12.30
CA LYS A 100 0.01 11.00 -11.54
C LYS A 100 -0.03 10.45 -10.11
N PRO A 101 -0.23 11.29 -9.08
CA PRO A 101 -0.48 10.83 -7.71
C PRO A 101 -1.62 9.79 -7.69
N GLY A 102 -1.35 8.64 -7.06
CA GLY A 102 -2.29 7.51 -7.00
C GLY A 102 -2.24 6.54 -8.18
N ALA A 103 -1.46 6.82 -9.23
CA ALA A 103 -1.18 5.86 -10.31
C ALA A 103 0.01 4.93 -10.00
N LEU A 104 0.59 5.03 -8.80
CA LEU A 104 1.70 4.18 -8.39
C LEU A 104 1.23 2.73 -8.23
N SER A 105 1.81 1.86 -9.04
CA SER A 105 1.62 0.41 -8.95
C SER A 105 2.52 -0.22 -7.89
N ALA A 106 2.24 -1.46 -7.52
CA ALA A 106 3.05 -2.21 -6.55
C ALA A 106 4.33 -2.82 -7.14
N PHE A 107 4.62 -2.61 -8.43
CA PHE A 107 5.71 -3.26 -9.16
C PHE A 107 6.86 -2.27 -9.36
N GLY A 108 7.95 -2.45 -8.61
CA GLY A 108 9.13 -1.59 -8.62
C GLY A 108 9.90 -1.66 -9.93
N ALA A 109 9.87 -2.80 -10.64
CA ALA A 109 10.51 -2.96 -11.94
C ALA A 109 10.07 -1.91 -12.97
N LEU A 110 8.79 -1.53 -12.95
CA LEU A 110 8.23 -0.50 -13.84
C LEU A 110 8.76 0.91 -13.54
N HIS A 111 9.22 1.13 -12.30
CA HIS A 111 9.73 2.42 -11.83
C HIS A 111 11.25 2.41 -11.62
N LYS A 112 11.93 1.31 -11.97
CA LYS A 112 13.36 1.09 -11.69
C LYS A 112 13.72 1.30 -10.22
N MET A 113 12.83 0.87 -9.32
CA MET A 113 13.00 0.99 -7.86
C MET A 113 13.22 -0.38 -7.22
N GLU A 114 14.14 -0.45 -6.25
CA GLU A 114 14.28 -1.61 -5.38
C GLU A 114 13.02 -1.77 -4.50
N VAL A 115 12.53 -3.00 -4.37
CA VAL A 115 11.31 -3.31 -3.62
C VAL A 115 11.67 -3.91 -2.27
N TYR A 116 11.11 -3.33 -1.21
CA TYR A 116 11.19 -3.85 0.16
C TYR A 116 9.82 -4.38 0.57
N LEU A 117 9.76 -5.63 1.00
CA LEU A 117 8.51 -6.31 1.35
C LEU A 117 8.47 -6.66 2.84
N ASP A 118 7.40 -6.24 3.53
CA ASP A 118 7.19 -6.59 4.93
C ASP A 118 6.82 -8.07 5.06
N LYS A 119 7.48 -8.77 6.00
CA LYS A 119 7.22 -10.18 6.34
C LYS A 119 5.74 -10.43 6.71
N GLY A 120 4.99 -9.42 7.14
CA GLY A 120 3.55 -9.54 7.40
C GLY A 120 2.72 -9.96 6.19
N LEU A 121 3.08 -9.52 4.97
CA LEU A 121 2.36 -9.90 3.75
C LEU A 121 2.58 -11.37 3.38
N LYS A 122 3.69 -11.98 3.80
CA LYS A 122 3.97 -13.41 3.55
C LYS A 122 2.97 -14.36 4.20
N LYS A 123 2.24 -13.91 5.22
CA LYS A 123 1.22 -14.71 5.88
C LYS A 123 -0.01 -14.93 5.00
N ALA A 124 -0.24 -14.05 4.03
CA ALA A 124 -1.36 -14.14 3.11
C ALA A 124 -0.99 -15.03 1.90
N LYS A 125 -1.84 -16.01 1.60
CA LYS A 125 -1.66 -16.89 0.42
C LYS A 125 -1.81 -16.11 -0.89
N LYS A 126 -2.83 -15.25 -0.94
CA LYS A 126 -3.12 -14.32 -2.03
C LYS A 126 -3.12 -12.90 -1.49
N VAL A 127 -2.58 -11.98 -2.27
CA VAL A 127 -2.47 -10.57 -1.90
C VAL A 127 -3.01 -9.73 -3.04
N ILE A 128 -3.72 -8.66 -2.68
CA ILE A 128 -4.26 -7.67 -3.60
C ILE A 128 -3.28 -6.50 -3.65
N PHE A 129 -2.81 -6.19 -4.85
CA PHE A 129 -1.84 -5.15 -5.15
C PHE A 129 -2.47 -4.02 -5.95
N SER A 130 -2.02 -2.79 -5.69
CA SER A 130 -2.38 -1.64 -6.50
C SER A 130 -1.88 -1.82 -7.93
N SER A 131 -2.80 -1.69 -8.89
CA SER A 131 -2.51 -1.72 -10.32
C SER A 131 -2.20 -0.33 -10.89
N GLY A 132 -2.17 0.72 -10.08
CA GLY A 132 -2.14 2.10 -10.59
C GLY A 132 -3.48 2.58 -11.18
N SER A 133 -4.53 1.76 -11.09
CA SER A 133 -5.92 2.17 -11.25
C SER A 133 -6.60 2.39 -9.90
N PHE A 134 -7.58 3.30 -9.87
CA PHE A 134 -8.48 3.50 -8.72
C PHE A 134 -9.70 2.58 -8.72
N THR A 135 -9.97 1.85 -9.81
CA THR A 135 -11.14 0.97 -9.97
C THR A 135 -10.78 -0.50 -10.09
N ASP A 136 -9.50 -0.81 -10.28
CA ASP A 136 -9.05 -2.17 -10.52
C ASP A 136 -7.78 -2.45 -9.73
N SER A 137 -7.73 -3.61 -9.08
CA SER A 137 -6.56 -4.12 -8.38
C SER A 137 -6.13 -5.47 -8.95
N LEU A 138 -4.93 -5.92 -8.59
CA LEU A 138 -4.40 -7.20 -9.04
C LEU A 138 -4.32 -8.17 -7.86
N GLU A 139 -5.01 -9.29 -7.94
CA GLU A 139 -4.87 -10.39 -6.98
C GLU A 139 -3.89 -11.41 -7.53
N MET A 140 -2.85 -11.74 -6.77
CA MET A 140 -1.90 -12.81 -7.11
C MET A 140 -1.39 -13.52 -5.87
N ALA A 141 -0.81 -14.71 -6.07
CA ALA A 141 -0.15 -15.42 -4.99
C ALA A 141 1.10 -14.65 -4.54
N MET A 142 1.36 -14.59 -3.24
CA MET A 142 2.53 -13.87 -2.72
C MET A 142 3.85 -14.44 -3.30
N ARG A 143 3.93 -15.77 -3.47
CA ARG A 143 5.08 -16.44 -4.10
C ARG A 143 5.30 -16.00 -5.55
N GLU A 144 4.24 -15.69 -6.27
CA GLU A 144 4.33 -15.20 -7.65
C GLU A 144 4.95 -13.81 -7.67
N PHE A 145 4.45 -12.92 -6.82
CA PHE A 145 5.01 -11.58 -6.68
C PHE A 145 6.50 -11.60 -6.30
N GLU A 146 6.92 -12.49 -5.40
CA GLU A 146 8.34 -12.62 -5.03
C GLU A 146 9.23 -13.04 -6.20
N LYS A 147 8.74 -13.92 -7.09
CA LYS A 147 9.47 -14.31 -8.29
C LYS A 147 9.63 -13.15 -9.27
N LEU A 148 8.60 -12.30 -9.38
CA LEU A 148 8.58 -11.18 -10.31
C LEU A 148 9.49 -10.03 -9.86
N GLU A 149 9.36 -9.61 -8.60
CA GLU A 149 10.00 -8.39 -8.10
C GLU A 149 11.28 -8.65 -7.29
N GLN A 150 11.54 -9.91 -6.91
CA GLN A 150 12.68 -10.32 -6.08
C GLN A 150 12.95 -9.38 -4.89
N PRO A 151 11.93 -9.11 -4.05
CA PRO A 151 12.01 -8.04 -3.07
C PRO A 151 12.95 -8.38 -1.91
N VAL A 152 13.52 -7.35 -1.29
CA VAL A 152 14.22 -7.48 -0.01
C VAL A 152 13.19 -7.64 1.10
N VAL A 153 13.11 -8.84 1.67
CA VAL A 153 12.12 -9.19 2.69
C VAL A 153 12.62 -8.87 4.10
N GLY A 154 11.83 -8.18 4.91
CA GLY A 154 12.17 -7.92 6.30
C GLY A 154 10.99 -7.51 7.17
N ALA A 155 11.22 -7.40 8.48
CA ALA A 155 10.21 -6.92 9.43
C ALA A 155 10.47 -5.45 9.73
N PHE A 156 9.65 -4.55 9.17
CA PHE A 156 9.84 -3.11 9.31
C PHE A 156 8.52 -2.36 9.47
N SER A 157 7.47 -3.06 9.89
CA SER A 157 6.16 -2.47 10.10
C SER A 157 5.62 -2.76 11.49
N GLU A 158 4.73 -1.89 11.94
CA GLU A 158 4.06 -1.97 13.23
C GLU A 158 2.54 -1.94 13.05
N ALA A 159 1.83 -2.60 13.97
CA ALA A 159 0.38 -2.62 13.93
C ALA A 159 -0.18 -1.19 13.98
N LYS A 160 -1.05 -0.85 13.03
CA LYS A 160 -1.73 0.45 13.06
C LYS A 160 -2.73 0.39 14.21
N LYS A 161 -2.43 1.05 15.34
CA LYS A 161 -3.44 1.32 16.37
C LYS A 161 -4.53 2.19 15.72
N PHE A 162 -5.59 1.57 15.20
CA PHE A 162 -6.82 2.28 14.88
C PHE A 162 -7.33 2.81 16.21
N LYS A 163 -7.13 4.10 16.49
CA LYS A 163 -7.90 4.75 17.57
C LYS A 163 -9.36 4.55 17.16
N PRO A 164 -10.17 3.78 17.89
CA PRO A 164 -11.57 3.64 17.54
C PRO A 164 -12.14 5.05 17.53
N VAL A 165 -13.01 5.33 16.56
CA VAL A 165 -13.72 6.59 16.39
C VAL A 165 -14.72 6.81 17.54
N LYS A 166 -14.39 6.42 18.78
CA LYS A 166 -15.19 6.64 19.99
C LYS A 166 -15.51 8.14 20.14
N LYS A 167 -14.59 9.04 19.78
CA LYS A 167 -14.85 10.50 19.83
C LYS A 167 -15.88 10.95 18.79
N ALA A 168 -15.83 10.49 17.53
CA ALA A 168 -16.82 10.93 16.54
C ALA A 168 -18.18 10.22 16.72
N ILE A 169 -18.21 8.93 17.09
CA ILE A 169 -19.45 8.22 17.43
C ILE A 169 -20.14 8.85 18.65
N LYS A 170 -19.37 9.27 19.67
CA LYS A 170 -19.93 9.96 20.86
C LYS A 170 -20.41 11.37 20.52
N LYS A 171 -19.76 12.08 19.58
CA LYS A 171 -20.23 13.37 19.04
C LYS A 171 -21.53 13.22 18.24
N VAL A 172 -21.60 12.24 17.34
CA VAL A 172 -22.80 11.95 16.55
C VAL A 172 -23.96 11.50 17.44
N ARG A 173 -23.72 10.59 18.41
CA ARG A 173 -24.75 10.19 19.40
C ARG A 173 -25.25 11.37 20.25
N LYS A 174 -24.37 12.29 20.66
CA LYS A 174 -24.78 13.50 21.39
C LYS A 174 -25.62 14.44 20.51
N ALA A 175 -25.24 14.63 19.24
CA ALA A 175 -25.99 15.46 18.30
C ALA A 175 -27.38 14.89 18.02
N VAL A 176 -27.49 13.59 17.75
CA VAL A 176 -28.78 12.90 17.52
C VAL A 176 -29.67 12.96 18.78
N LYS A 177 -29.11 12.83 19.99
CA LYS A 177 -29.88 12.96 21.24
C LYS A 177 -30.38 14.38 21.49
N LYS A 178 -29.65 15.40 21.04
CA LYS A 178 -30.04 16.82 21.15
C LYS A 178 -31.18 17.16 20.18
N ILE A 179 -31.11 16.67 18.95
CA ILE A 179 -32.16 16.84 17.94
C ILE A 179 -33.47 16.15 18.37
N ARG A 180 -33.41 14.91 18.88
CA ARG A 180 -34.60 14.19 19.39
C ARG A 180 -35.28 14.87 20.58
N LYS A 181 -34.55 15.66 21.38
CA LYS A 181 -35.13 16.45 22.48
C LYS A 181 -35.80 17.74 22.00
N ALA A 182 -35.33 18.32 20.89
CA ALA A 182 -35.91 19.53 20.31
C ALA A 182 -37.22 19.27 19.55
N ILE A 183 -37.40 18.06 19.02
CA ILE A 183 -38.61 17.65 18.29
C ILE A 183 -39.75 17.17 19.24
N LYS A 184 -39.45 16.96 20.54
CA LYS A 184 -40.41 16.53 21.56
C LYS A 184 -40.91 17.66 22.48
N LYS A 185 -40.61 18.91 22.13
CA LYS A 185 -41.13 20.13 22.76
C LYS A 185 -41.97 20.86 21.72
#